data_AF-A0A1I7WND7-F1
#
_entry.id   AF-A0A1I7WND7-F1
#
_cell.length_a   1.000
_cell.length_b   1.000
_cell.length_c   1.000
_cell.angle_alpha   90.00
_cell.angle_beta   90.00
_cell.angle_gamma   90.00
#
_symmetry.space_group_name_H-M   'P 1'
#
loop_
_entity.id
_entity.type
_entity.pdbx_description
1 polymer ?
#
loop_
_entity_poly.entity_id
_entity_poly.type
_entity_poly.pdbx_seq_one_letter_code
_entity_poly.pdbx_strand_id
1 'polypeptide(L)' 'MTYHKLIILCASPDTVREIMLAAHELGMATSGEYVFINIDVSTGSV' A
#
# COMPACT_ATOMS: atom_id res chain seq x y z
N MET A 1 1.46 24.06 -4.26
CA MET A 1 1.42 23.11 -3.12
C MET A 1 0.66 21.89 -3.60
N THR A 2 1.38 20.81 -3.91
CA THR A 2 0.79 19.54 -4.38
C THR A 2 0.69 18.61 -3.17
N TYR A 3 -0.46 17.97 -2.98
CA TYR A 3 -0.71 17.07 -1.86
C TYR A 3 -0.90 15.65 -2.39
N HIS A 4 -0.12 14.71 -1.88
CA HIS A 4 -0.22 13.29 -2.25
C HIS A 4 -1.04 12.52 -1.20
N LYS A 5 -1.74 11.48 -1.64
CA LYS A 5 -2.55 10.61 -0.76
C LYS A 5 -1.68 9.48 -0.25
N LEU A 6 -1.58 9.36 1.07
CA LEU A 6 -0.74 8.35 1.72
C LEU A 6 -1.64 7.21 2.24
N ILE A 7 -1.37 5.99 1.76
CA ILE A 7 -2.12 4.78 2.09
C ILE A 7 -1.19 3.83 2.85
N ILE A 8 -1.54 3.50 4.09
CA ILE A 8 -0.78 2.57 4.92
C ILE A 8 -1.48 1.21 4.86
N LEU A 9 -0.75 0.18 4.43
CA LEU A 9 -1.22 -1.19 4.36
C LEU A 9 -0.62 -1.97 5.54
N CYS A 10 -1.49 -2.48 6.40
CA CYS A 10 -1.15 -3.40 7.50
C CYS A 10 -2.06 -4.61 7.38
N ALA A 11 -1.71 -5.50 6.45
CA ALA A 11 -2.46 -6.71 6.16
C ALA A 11 -1.47 -7.85 5.86
N SER A 12 -1.97 -9.08 5.76
CA SER A 12 -1.12 -10.22 5.37
C SER A 12 -0.49 -9.98 3.98
N PRO A 13 0.67 -10.60 3.68
CA PRO A 13 1.33 -10.44 2.39
C PRO A 13 0.41 -10.72 1.18
N ASP A 14 -0.46 -11.73 1.29
CA ASP A 14 -1.42 -12.08 0.25
C ASP A 14 -2.45 -10.97 0.01
N THR A 15 -3.01 -10.39 1.09
CA THR A 15 -3.95 -9.28 0.98
C THR A 15 -3.28 -8.02 0.45
N VAL A 16 -2.06 -7.71 0.88
CA VAL A 16 -1.29 -6.57 0.35
C VAL A 16 -1.07 -6.73 -1.15
N ARG A 17 -0.72 -7.94 -1.61
CA ARG A 17 -0.55 -8.24 -3.03
C ARG A 17 -1.84 -7.98 -3.82
N GLU A 18 -2.98 -8.46 -3.36
CA GLU A 18 -4.28 -8.25 -4.01
C GLU A 18 -4.65 -6.77 -4.10
N ILE A 19 -4.46 -6.02 -3.01
CA ILE A 19 -4.70 -4.57 -2.97
C ILE A 19 -3.80 -3.84 -3.98
N MET A 20 -2.50 -4.16 -4.01
CA MET A 20 -1.56 -3.49 -4.91
C MET A 20 -1.83 -3.81 -6.38
N LEU A 21 -2.28 -5.03 -6.70
CA LEU A 21 -2.69 -5.40 -8.06
C LEU A 21 -3.92 -4.59 -8.49
N ALA A 22 -4.96 -4.53 -7.65
CA ALA A 22 -6.14 -3.72 -7.93
C ALA A 22 -5.78 -2.22 -8.08
N ALA A 23 -4.90 -1.69 -7.23
CA ALA A 23 -4.43 -0.31 -7.33
C ALA A 23 -3.65 -0.03 -8.62
N HIS A 24 -2.94 -1.02 -9.16
CA HIS A 24 -2.27 -0.93 -10.45
C HIS A 24 -3.28 -0.93 -11.61
N GLU A 25 -4.24 -1.85 -11.61
CA GLU A 25 -5.30 -1.95 -12.63
C GLU A 25 -6.16 -0.68 -12.70
N LEU A 26 -6.40 -0.04 -11.56
CA LEU A 26 -7.10 1.25 -11.46
C LEU A 26 -6.22 2.47 -11.79
N GLY A 27 -4.94 2.27 -12.14
CA GLY A 27 -3.98 3.34 -12.44
C GLY A 27 -3.56 4.17 -11.21
N MET A 28 -3.97 3.80 -10.00
CA MET A 28 -3.61 4.51 -8.77
C MET A 28 -2.11 4.43 -8.50
N ALA A 29 -1.52 3.23 -8.68
CA ALA A 29 -0.10 2.99 -8.43
C ALA A 29 0.83 3.73 -9.42
N THR A 30 0.32 4.13 -10.59
CA THR A 30 1.11 4.78 -11.65
C THR A 30 0.79 6.27 -11.84
N SER A 31 -0.30 6.75 -11.23
CA SER A 31 -0.75 8.15 -11.35
C SER A 31 0.19 9.21 -10.75
N GLY A 32 1.09 8.84 -9.84
CA GLY A 32 1.91 9.78 -9.06
C GLY A 32 1.17 10.51 -7.92
N GLU A 33 -0.13 10.27 -7.76
CA GLU A 33 -0.98 10.93 -6.76
C GLU A 33 -1.05 10.15 -5.43
N TYR A 34 -0.60 8.90 -5.41
CA TYR A 34 -0.73 7.98 -4.29
C TYR A 34 0.62 7.40 -3.88
N VAL A 35 0.86 7.34 -2.58
CA VAL A 35 2.00 6.66 -1.96
C VAL A 35 1.48 5.53 -1.09
N PHE A 36 1.90 4.30 -1.41
CA PHE A 36 1.55 3.10 -0.65
C PHE A 36 2.72 2.71 0.24
N ILE A 37 2.47 2.60 1.55
CA ILE A 37 3.45 2.13 2.53
C ILE A 37 2.96 0.81 3.09
N ASN A 38 3.66 -0.27 2.77
CA ASN A 38 3.43 -1.56 3.40
C ASN A 38 4.19 -1.60 4.73
N ILE A 39 3.47 -1.86 5.83
CA ILE A 39 4.06 -2.08 7.15
C ILE A 39 3.73 -3.50 7.61
N ASP A 40 4.76 -4.22 8.02
CA ASP A 40 4.63 -5.52 8.67
C ASP A 40 4.82 -5.33 10.17
N VAL A 41 3.82 -5.68 10.96
CA VAL A 41 3.90 -5.65 12.42
C VAL A 41 4.35 -7.02 12.86
N SER A 42 5.66 -7.27 12.74
CA SER A 42 6.26 -8.39 13.46
C SER A 42 6.23 -8.02 14.95
N THR A 43 5.24 -8.52 15.68
CA THR A 43 5.32 -8.56 17.14
C THR A 43 6.48 -9.50 17.43
N GLY A 44 7.65 -8.96 17.77
CA GLY A 44 8.83 -9.76 18.12
C GLY A 44 8.51 -10.62 19.35
N SER A 45 7.92 -11.78 19.11
CA SER A 45 7.77 -12.86 20.08
C SER A 45 9.11 -13.58 20.08
N VAL A 46 10.03 -13.05 20.89
CA VAL A 46 11.14 -13.83 21.45
C VAL A 46 10.59 -14.88 22.42
#